data_AF-A0A951MZZ4-F1
#
_entry.id   AF-A0A951MZZ4-F1
#
_cell.length_a   1.000
_cell.length_b   1.000
_cell.length_c   1.000
_cell.angle_alpha   90.00
_cell.angle_beta   90.00
_cell.angle_gamma   90.00
#
_symmetry.space_group_name_H-M   'P 1'
#
loop_
_entity.id
_entity.type
_entity.pdbx_description
1 polymer ?
#
loop_
_entity_poly.entity_id
_entity_poly.type
_entity_poly.pdbx_seq_one_letter_code
_entity_poly.pdbx_strand_id
1 'polypeptide(L)'
;ELNGEKVDIVLWDEDPGRFVAEALSPAEVLSVRVDEEHKIANIIVPERQLSLAIGKEGQNARLAAKLTGWRIDIRSDAGVATAAGGEHDDAPEAEAPADAEATT
;
A
#
# COMPACT_ATOMS: atom_id res chain seq x y z
N GLU A 1 26.81 -4.05 8.18
CA GLU A 1 26.74 -3.32 6.90
C GLU A 1 25.40 -3.61 6.27
N LEU A 2 24.70 -2.62 5.73
CA LEU A 2 23.45 -2.84 5.01
C LEU A 2 23.85 -3.43 3.64
N ASN A 3 23.51 -4.68 3.37
CA ASN A 3 23.90 -5.48 2.19
C ASN A 3 23.32 -4.95 0.84
N GLY A 4 23.40 -3.64 0.58
CA GLY A 4 22.82 -3.01 -0.61
C GLY A 4 21.30 -2.79 -0.53
N GLU A 5 20.72 -2.83 0.67
CA GLU A 5 19.30 -2.50 0.89
C GLU A 5 19.06 -1.00 0.60
N LYS A 6 18.02 -0.69 -0.19
CA LYS A 6 17.63 0.68 -0.51
C LYS A 6 16.82 1.25 0.65
N VAL A 7 17.30 2.36 1.20
CA VAL A 7 16.65 3.07 2.31
C VAL A 7 16.07 4.36 1.75
N ASP A 8 14.75 4.50 1.86
CA ASP A 8 14.03 5.72 1.51
C ASP A 8 13.65 6.46 2.81
N ILE A 9 13.79 7.79 2.77
CA ILE A 9 13.46 8.67 3.91
C ILE A 9 12.21 9.45 3.52
N VAL A 10 11.16 9.33 4.32
CA VAL A 10 9.87 9.99 4.09
C VAL A 10 9.54 10.91 5.27
N LEU A 11 8.78 11.97 5.00
CA LEU A 11 8.32 12.88 6.05
C LEU A 11 7.09 12.30 6.73
N TRP A 12 7.08 12.34 8.06
CA TRP A 12 5.90 12.00 8.83
C TRP A 12 4.96 13.20 8.90
N ASP A 13 3.66 12.94 8.81
CA ASP A 13 2.59 13.94 8.93
C ASP A 13 1.47 13.38 9.82
N GLU A 14 0.75 14.27 10.52
CA GLU A 14 -0.41 13.91 11.35
C GLU A 14 -1.63 13.57 10.49
N ASP A 15 -1.72 14.15 9.29
CA ASP A 15 -2.76 13.83 8.33
C ASP A 15 -2.47 12.47 7.67
N PRO A 16 -3.36 11.46 7.83
CA PRO A 16 -3.11 10.13 7.30
C PRO A 16 -3.05 10.12 5.77
N GLY A 17 -3.76 11.05 5.10
CA GLY A 17 -3.72 11.19 3.65
C GLY A 17 -2.32 11.59 3.16
N ARG A 18 -1.73 12.63 3.77
CA ARG A 18 -0.36 13.06 3.48
C ARG A 18 0.65 11.99 3.86
N PHE A 19 0.53 11.41 5.05
CA PHE A 19 1.51 10.43 5.50
C PHE A 19 1.56 9.20 4.59
N VAL A 20 0.39 8.71 4.14
CA VAL A 20 0.32 7.60 3.18
C VAL A 20 0.86 7.99 1.81
N ALA A 21 0.61 9.22 1.35
CA ALA A 21 1.18 9.70 0.09
C ALA A 21 2.72 9.74 0.14
N GLU A 22 3.28 10.28 1.22
CA GLU A 22 4.74 10.35 1.43
C GLU A 22 5.35 8.94 1.56
N ALA A 23 4.65 7.99 2.17
CA ALA A 23 5.10 6.61 2.32
C ALA A 23 5.26 5.85 0.99
N LEU A 24 4.62 6.31 -0.10
CA LEU A 24 4.77 5.73 -1.44
C LEU A 24 5.90 6.37 -2.26
N SER A 25 6.58 7.39 -1.74
CA SER A 25 7.76 7.99 -2.38
C SER A 25 8.75 6.89 -2.78
N PRO A 26 9.23 6.84 -4.03
CA PRO A 26 9.31 7.92 -5.03
C PRO A 26 8.13 8.04 -6.02
N ALA A 27 7.02 7.32 -5.82
CA ALA A 27 5.88 7.40 -6.73
C ALA A 27 5.06 8.69 -6.50
N GLU A 28 4.58 9.29 -7.59
CA GLU A 28 3.80 10.52 -7.56
C GLU A 28 2.32 10.17 -7.36
N VAL A 29 1.71 10.74 -6.32
CA VAL A 29 0.31 10.46 -5.98
C VAL A 29 -0.58 11.58 -6.47
N LEU A 30 -1.62 11.24 -7.23
CA LEU A 30 -2.60 12.20 -7.77
C LEU A 30 -3.71 12.49 -6.76
N SER A 31 -4.17 11.45 -6.05
CA SER A 31 -5.23 11.59 -5.05
C SER A 31 -5.13 10.50 -4.01
N VAL A 32 -5.44 10.84 -2.76
CA VAL A 32 -5.59 9.89 -1.65
C VAL A 32 -6.97 10.06 -1.06
N ARG A 33 -7.69 8.95 -0.90
CA ARG A 33 -8.91 8.86 -0.09
C ARG A 33 -8.68 7.89 1.04
N VAL A 34 -8.83 8.39 2.26
CA VAL A 34 -8.65 7.61 3.47
C VAL A 34 -10.03 7.28 4.04
N ASP A 35 -10.26 6.00 4.30
CA ASP A 35 -11.40 5.47 5.02
C ASP A 35 -10.94 5.12 6.44
N GLU A 36 -11.23 6.00 7.39
CA GLU A 36 -10.83 5.86 8.79
C GLU A 36 -11.55 4.71 9.51
N GLU A 37 -12.74 4.32 9.05
CA GLU A 37 -13.54 3.25 9.65
C GLU A 37 -12.88 1.89 9.37
N HIS A 38 -12.49 1.66 8.12
CA HIS A 38 -11.86 0.41 7.69
C HIS A 38 -10.33 0.43 7.72
N LYS A 39 -9.74 1.60 8.02
CA LYS A 39 -8.30 1.85 7.90
C LYS A 39 -7.75 1.52 6.51
N ILE A 40 -8.47 1.93 5.47
CA ILE A 40 -8.11 1.71 4.07
C ILE A 40 -7.74 3.05 3.42
N ALA A 41 -6.61 3.10 2.72
CA ALA A 41 -6.21 4.23 1.90
C ALA A 41 -6.28 3.84 0.42
N ASN A 42 -7.18 4.49 -0.31
CA ASN A 42 -7.34 4.35 -1.75
C ASN A 42 -6.53 5.45 -2.44
N ILE A 43 -5.60 5.05 -3.28
CA ILE A 43 -4.58 5.93 -3.83
C ILE A 43 -4.65 5.86 -5.35
N ILE A 44 -4.74 7.03 -5.97
CA ILE A 44 -4.71 7.16 -7.42
C ILE A 44 -3.32 7.65 -7.82
N VAL A 45 -2.65 6.89 -8.68
CA VAL A 45 -1.36 7.22 -9.26
C VAL A 45 -1.46 7.28 -10.78
N PRO A 46 -0.55 7.97 -11.47
CA PRO A 46 -0.51 7.90 -12.92
C PRO A 46 -0.18 6.48 -13.38
N GLU A 47 -0.82 5.99 -14.45
CA GLU A 47 -0.58 4.63 -14.98
C GLU A 47 0.91 4.31 -15.20
N ARG A 48 1.68 5.27 -15.71
CA ARG A 48 3.14 5.18 -15.91
C ARG A 48 3.94 4.82 -14.65
N GLN A 49 3.39 5.09 -13.47
CA GLN A 49 4.02 4.89 -12.17
C GLN A 49 3.31 3.83 -11.31
N LEU A 50 2.26 3.18 -11.81
CA LEU A 50 1.55 2.12 -11.09
C LEU A 50 2.51 1.02 -10.62
N SER A 51 3.36 0.53 -11.51
CA SER A 51 4.38 -0.48 -11.18
C SER A 51 5.44 0.02 -10.18
N LEU A 52 5.75 1.32 -10.19
CA LEU A 52 6.70 1.92 -9.24
C LEU A 52 6.07 2.03 -7.85
N ALA A 53 4.81 2.48 -7.78
CA ALA A 53 4.05 2.61 -6.54
C ALA A 53 3.85 1.25 -5.85
N ILE A 54 3.52 0.21 -6.62
CA ILE A 54 3.40 -1.17 -6.11
C ILE A 54 4.80 -1.70 -5.72
N GLY A 55 5.81 -1.44 -6.54
CA GLY A 55 7.17 -1.95 -6.37
C GLY A 55 7.32 -3.40 -6.83
N LYS A 56 8.56 -3.90 -6.85
CA LYS A 56 8.84 -5.30 -7.21
C LYS A 56 8.17 -6.22 -6.18
N GLU A 57 7.34 -7.15 -6.66
CA GLU A 57 6.58 -8.09 -5.80
C GLU A 57 5.70 -7.40 -4.74
N GLY A 58 5.25 -6.15 -5.00
CA GLY A 58 4.43 -5.41 -4.05
C GLY A 58 5.19 -4.90 -2.82
N GLN A 59 6.53 -4.94 -2.85
CA GLN A 59 7.34 -4.59 -1.69
C GLN A 59 7.10 -3.15 -1.22
N ASN A 60 6.97 -2.19 -2.14
CA ASN A 60 6.81 -0.78 -1.79
C ASN A 60 5.45 -0.54 -1.09
N ALA A 61 4.38 -1.02 -1.71
CA ALA A 61 3.03 -0.94 -1.12
C ALA A 61 2.96 -1.64 0.25
N ARG A 62 3.63 -2.79 0.41
CA ARG A 62 3.67 -3.53 1.68
C ARG A 62 4.46 -2.80 2.77
N LEU A 63 5.58 -2.18 2.41
CA LEU A 63 6.38 -1.38 3.35
C LEU A 63 5.61 -0.13 3.78
N ALA A 64 4.97 0.56 2.84
CA ALA A 64 4.12 1.72 3.12
C ALA A 64 2.93 1.34 4.02
N ALA A 65 2.27 0.21 3.77
CA ALA A 65 1.18 -0.29 4.61
C ALA A 65 1.66 -0.61 6.04
N LYS A 66 2.84 -1.21 6.18
CA LYS A 66 3.43 -1.52 7.49
C LYS A 66 3.90 -0.26 8.24
N LEU A 67 4.43 0.73 7.52
CA LEU A 67 4.91 1.99 8.07
C LEU A 67 3.75 2.85 8.58
N THR A 68 2.67 2.93 7.80
CA THR A 68 1.52 3.79 8.08
C THR A 68 0.48 3.09 8.97
N GLY A 69 0.41 1.75 8.91
CA GLY A 69 -0.63 0.96 9.56
C GLY A 69 -1.96 0.94 8.81
N TRP A 70 -1.98 1.37 7.55
CA TRP A 70 -3.16 1.42 6.69
C TRP A 70 -3.10 0.33 5.61
N ARG A 71 -4.26 -0.19 5.21
CA ARG A 71 -4.36 -1.03 4.02
C ARG A 71 -4.31 -0.13 2.79
N ILE A 72 -3.31 -0.32 1.94
CA ILE A 72 -3.09 0.51 0.76
C ILE A 72 -3.66 -0.18 -0.48
N ASP A 73 -4.62 0.47 -1.14
CA ASP A 73 -5.13 0.10 -2.48
C ASP A 73 -4.65 1.15 -3.48
N ILE A 74 -3.91 0.72 -4.51
CA ILE A 74 -3.31 1.61 -5.52
C ILE A 74 -3.96 1.34 -6.87
N ARG A 75 -4.54 2.38 -7.46
CA ARG A 75 -5.19 2.34 -8.76
C ARG A 75 -4.59 3.37 -9.69
N SER A 76 -4.62 3.09 -11.00
CA SER A 76 -4.25 4.08 -12.01
C SER A 76 -5.40 5.07 -12.25
N ASP A 77 -5.07 6.29 -12.64
CA ASP A 77 -6.03 7.30 -13.09
C ASP A 77 -6.89 6.81 -14.28
N ALA A 78 -6.30 6.01 -15.17
CA ALA A 78 -7.01 5.35 -16.27
C ALA A 78 -8.11 4.38 -15.80
N GLY A 79 -7.91 3.69 -14.68
CA GLY A 79 -8.89 2.75 -14.12
C GLY A 79 -10.09 3.43 -13.44
N VAL A 80 -9.93 4.68 -12.98
CA VAL A 80 -11.02 5.42 -12.32
C VAL A 80 -12.09 5.88 -13.32
N ALA A 81 -11.70 6.15 -14.58
CA ALA A 81 -12.64 6.56 -15.62
C ALA A 81 -13.63 5.44 -16.02
N THR A 82 -13.33 4.18 -15.69
CA THR A 82 -14.14 3.01 -16.05
C THR A 82 -14.83 2.35 -14.85
N ALA A 83 -14.38 2.59 -13.63
CA ALA A 83 -14.79 1.86 -12.41
C ALA A 83 -15.84 2.59 -11.54
N ALA A 84 -16.95 3.05 -12.14
CA ALA A 84 -18.19 3.29 -11.38
C ALA A 84 -18.95 1.98 -11.03
N GLY A 85 -18.42 0.82 -11.46
CA GLY A 85 -18.83 -0.52 -11.03
C GLY A 85 -17.67 -1.16 -10.29
N GLY A 86 -17.92 -1.62 -9.06
CA GLY A 86 -16.89 -2.14 -8.17
C GLY A 86 -16.29 -3.44 -8.66
N GLU A 87 -15.07 -3.71 -8.21
CA GLU A 87 -14.50 -5.05 -8.05
C GLU A 87 -13.30 -4.92 -7.12
N HIS A 88 -13.41 -5.61 -5.98
CA HIS A 88 -12.32 -6.02 -5.12
C HIS A 88 -11.62 -7.18 -5.83
N ASP A 89 -10.36 -7.01 -6.21
CA ASP A 89 -9.47 -8.03 -6.75
C ASP A 89 -8.05 -7.50 -6.41
N ASP A 90 -7.12 -8.15 -5.74
CA ASP A 90 -6.94 -9.51 -5.23
C ASP A 90 -5.84 -9.45 -4.13
N ALA A 91 -5.69 -10.51 -3.34
CA ALA A 91 -4.98 -10.60 -2.06
C ALA A 91 -3.43 -10.75 -2.13
N PRO A 92 -2.72 -10.98 -1.00
CA PRO A 92 -2.61 -12.37 -0.55
C PRO A 92 -2.74 -12.61 0.96
N GLU A 93 -3.40 -13.73 1.24
CA GLU A 93 -3.21 -14.71 2.31
C GLU A 93 -2.14 -14.45 3.38
N ALA A 94 -2.58 -14.41 4.64
CA ALA A 94 -1.74 -14.67 5.79
C ALA A 94 -2.45 -15.67 6.72
N GLU A 95 -2.61 -16.91 6.23
CA GLU A 95 -2.80 -18.04 7.13
C GLU A 95 -1.44 -18.38 7.75
N ALA A 96 -1.29 -18.07 9.05
CA ALA A 96 -0.14 -18.51 9.84
C ALA A 96 -0.35 -19.99 10.24
N PRO A 97 0.65 -20.88 10.12
CA PRO A 97 0.56 -22.21 10.66
C PRO A 97 0.79 -22.14 12.18
N ALA A 98 -0.19 -22.57 12.97
CA ALA A 98 -0.01 -22.83 14.40
C ALA A 98 0.03 -24.35 14.63
N ASP A 99 1.25 -24.89 14.57
CA ASP A 99 1.61 -26.16 15.21
C ASP A 99 1.67 -25.94 16.74
N ALA A 100 0.87 -26.72 17.48
CA ALA A 100 0.97 -27.14 18.90
C ALA A 100 -0.47 -27.38 19.38
N GLU A 101 -0.88 -28.58 19.79
CA GLU A 101 -0.62 -29.19 21.10
C GLU A 101 -0.74 -30.73 20.94
N ALA A 102 0.30 -31.52 21.16
CA ALA A 102 0.73 -32.05 22.46
C ALA A 102 -0.34 -32.88 23.20
N THR A 103 -0.25 -34.20 23.00
CA THR A 103 -0.43 -35.28 23.99
C THR A 103 -0.68 -34.83 25.44
N THR A 104 -1.82 -35.25 26.02
CA THR A 104 -1.95 -36.04 27.27
C THR A 104 -3.42 -36.39 27.50
#